data_AF-A0A1Q5FWW1-F1
#
_entry.id   AF-A0A1Q5FWW1-F1
#
_cell.length_a   1.000
_cell.length_b   1.000
_cell.length_c   1.000
_cell.angle_alpha   90.00
_cell.angle_beta   90.00
_cell.angle_gamma   90.00
#
_symmetry.space_group_name_H-M   'P 1'
#
loop_
_entity.id
_entity.type
_entity.pdbx_description
1 polymer ?
#
loop_
_entity_poly.entity_id
_entity_poly.type
_entity_poly.pdbx_seq_one_letter_code
_entity_poly.pdbx_strand_id
1 'polypeptide(L)'
;MPTVHRKPFGRAHGQSETDLWTLESGTGVRAEVLTYGGVLHSLTVPDTAGEPGPVVRSLPALDDYTDKNPYFGAIVGRYANRIAHGRFTLDGTTHHIPANDRGHALHGGPDGFHTKIWEAAGHRTDTAAVLRLTLHSPDGDMGFPGALDVTATYTLDTTGTLAVDYTAATDRPTVVNLTNHSYLNLGDDDILGHTLEVDADAYLPVDAGSIPEGPPAPVTGTPFDLTTPHRIGERLAHPDAQLDQAGGYDHCWVLRPAAPGTLRRAARLTAPGDRRTLELWTTEPGLQIYTANQLDGAFTDGTGRRHQRHGSLCLETQHLPDSPNRPGHPSTVLRPGETLRSRTEWRFPHLRAR
;
A
#
# COMPACT_ATOMS: atom_id res chain seq x y z
N MET A 1 17.07 -2.52 22.11
CA MET A 1 17.71 -1.49 21.27
C MET A 1 17.42 -1.82 19.81
N PRO A 2 17.20 -0.82 18.95
CA PRO A 2 16.98 -1.06 17.53
C PRO A 2 18.19 -1.70 16.85
N THR A 3 17.93 -2.56 15.86
CA THR A 3 18.93 -3.24 15.04
C THR A 3 18.52 -3.26 13.57
N VAL A 4 19.51 -3.32 12.68
CA VAL A 4 19.33 -3.51 11.24
C VAL A 4 20.26 -4.62 10.79
N HIS A 5 19.69 -5.62 10.12
CA HIS A 5 20.41 -6.75 9.57
C HIS A 5 20.07 -6.93 8.09
N ARG A 6 20.96 -7.59 7.37
CA ARG A 6 20.78 -7.90 5.95
C ARG A 6 21.26 -9.31 5.67
N LYS A 7 20.53 -10.01 4.82
CA LYS A 7 20.96 -11.27 4.21
C LYS A 7 20.55 -11.32 2.74
N PRO A 8 21.26 -12.07 1.89
CA PRO A 8 20.77 -12.37 0.55
C PRO A 8 19.42 -13.09 0.62
N PHE A 9 18.52 -12.79 -0.33
CA PHE A 9 17.21 -13.44 -0.45
C PHE A 9 17.09 -14.30 -1.72
N GLY A 10 17.71 -13.86 -2.82
CA GLY A 10 17.72 -14.60 -4.08
C GLY A 10 18.25 -13.74 -5.24
N ARG A 11 18.16 -14.25 -6.47
CA ARG A 11 18.56 -13.52 -7.68
C ARG A 11 17.36 -13.22 -8.57
N ALA A 12 17.02 -11.94 -8.72
CA ALA A 12 15.95 -11.53 -9.61
C ALA A 12 16.42 -11.56 -11.06
N HIS A 13 15.51 -11.94 -11.96
CA HIS A 13 15.78 -12.09 -13.41
C HIS A 13 17.02 -12.95 -13.71
N GLY A 14 17.30 -13.91 -12.83
CA GLY A 14 18.42 -14.86 -12.94
C GLY A 14 19.83 -14.28 -12.75
N GLN A 15 19.99 -12.96 -12.52
CA GLN A 15 21.31 -12.32 -12.57
C GLN A 15 21.59 -11.36 -11.42
N SER A 16 20.60 -10.58 -10.96
CA SER A 16 20.81 -9.51 -10.00
C SER A 16 20.48 -9.96 -8.58
N GLU A 17 21.44 -9.83 -7.66
CA GLU A 17 21.22 -10.18 -6.25
C GLU A 17 20.19 -9.25 -5.60
N THR A 18 19.36 -9.85 -4.74
CA THR A 18 18.38 -9.14 -3.92
C THR A 18 18.62 -9.49 -2.47
N ASP A 19 18.37 -8.52 -1.59
CA ASP A 19 18.60 -8.63 -0.16
C ASP A 19 17.27 -8.56 0.60
N LEU A 20 17.18 -9.30 1.71
CA LEU A 20 16.19 -9.09 2.75
C LEU A 20 16.84 -8.29 3.89
N TRP A 21 16.29 -7.11 4.15
CA TRP A 21 16.66 -6.24 5.26
C TRP A 21 15.69 -6.45 6.42
N THR A 22 16.22 -6.72 7.61
CA THR A 22 15.44 -6.87 8.84
C THR A 22 15.67 -5.66 9.73
N LEU A 23 14.58 -4.98 10.10
CA LEU A 23 14.54 -3.90 11.07
C LEU A 23 13.88 -4.43 12.34
N GLU A 24 14.52 -4.28 13.50
CA GLU A 24 13.93 -4.67 14.78
C GLU A 24 13.87 -3.46 15.71
N SER A 25 12.72 -3.25 16.37
CA SER A 25 12.54 -2.14 17.32
C SER A 25 13.26 -2.38 18.66
N GLY A 26 13.55 -3.65 18.97
CA GLY A 26 13.92 -4.10 20.30
C GLY A 26 12.76 -4.25 21.29
N THR A 27 11.51 -4.12 20.82
CA THR A 27 10.27 -4.32 21.60
C THR A 27 9.47 -5.55 21.18
N GLY A 28 10.06 -6.41 20.33
CA GLY A 28 9.40 -7.57 19.73
C GLY A 28 8.71 -7.28 18.39
N VAL A 29 8.65 -6.02 17.96
CA VAL A 29 8.22 -5.66 16.60
C VAL A 29 9.40 -5.78 15.64
N ARG A 30 9.16 -6.43 14.50
CA ARG A 30 10.16 -6.67 13.45
C ARG A 30 9.55 -6.48 12.08
N ALA A 31 10.22 -5.74 11.22
CA ALA A 31 9.87 -5.59 9.80
C ALA A 31 10.95 -6.21 8.92
N GLU A 32 10.56 -6.87 7.84
CA GLU A 32 11.47 -7.41 6.84
C GLU A 32 11.11 -6.86 5.46
N VAL A 33 12.08 -6.24 4.79
CA VAL A 33 11.87 -5.52 3.53
C VAL A 33 12.84 -6.05 2.47
N LEU A 34 12.34 -6.42 1.30
CA LEU A 34 13.15 -6.83 0.16
C LEU A 34 13.63 -5.62 -0.64
N THR A 35 14.84 -5.71 -1.20
CA THR A 35 15.28 -4.74 -2.20
C THR A 35 14.51 -4.88 -3.52
N TYR A 36 14.02 -6.08 -3.83
CA TYR A 36 13.10 -6.29 -4.94
C TYR A 36 11.73 -5.70 -4.62
N GLY A 37 11.25 -4.80 -5.48
CA GLY A 37 9.98 -4.10 -5.38
C GLY A 37 9.81 -3.22 -4.13
N GLY A 38 10.85 -3.09 -3.29
CA GLY A 38 10.72 -2.52 -1.95
C GLY A 38 9.70 -3.26 -1.09
N VAL A 39 9.53 -4.57 -1.31
CA VAL A 39 8.43 -5.35 -0.72
C VAL A 39 8.56 -5.41 0.80
N LEU A 40 7.50 -5.02 1.52
CA LEU A 40 7.34 -5.35 2.94
C LEU A 40 6.96 -6.84 3.04
N HIS A 41 7.99 -7.67 3.14
CA HIS A 41 7.86 -9.13 3.15
C HIS A 41 7.27 -9.64 4.46
N SER A 42 7.62 -9.05 5.59
CA SER A 42 7.07 -9.43 6.89
C SER A 42 6.98 -8.24 7.83
N LEU A 43 5.98 -8.27 8.70
CA LEU A 43 5.81 -7.36 9.82
C LEU A 43 5.26 -8.19 10.98
N THR A 44 6.10 -8.49 11.94
CA THR A 44 5.77 -9.29 13.13
C THR A 44 5.47 -8.35 14.29
N VAL A 45 4.33 -8.57 14.95
CA VAL A 45 3.83 -7.71 16.03
C VAL A 45 3.32 -8.58 17.18
N PRO A 46 3.75 -8.35 18.44
CA PRO A 46 3.17 -9.01 19.60
C PRO A 46 1.66 -8.69 19.73
N ASP A 47 0.86 -9.68 20.12
CA ASP A 47 -0.55 -9.46 20.49
C ASP A 47 -0.68 -8.81 21.88
N THR A 48 -1.84 -8.91 22.53
CA THR A 48 -2.07 -8.45 23.93
C THR A 48 -1.60 -9.44 25.00
N ALA A 49 -1.29 -10.69 24.65
CA ALA A 49 -0.68 -11.69 25.54
C ALA A 49 0.86 -11.69 25.48
N GLY A 50 1.45 -11.21 24.38
CA GLY A 50 2.89 -11.05 24.17
C GLY A 50 3.42 -11.94 23.06
N GLU A 51 2.53 -12.71 22.45
CA GLU A 51 2.88 -13.67 21.42
C GLU A 51 3.10 -12.94 20.09
N PRO A 52 4.30 -13.07 19.48
CA PRO A 52 4.59 -12.46 18.19
C PRO A 52 3.82 -13.16 17.07
N GLY A 53 3.29 -12.40 16.12
CA GLY A 53 2.65 -12.95 14.93
C GLY A 53 2.77 -12.03 13.72
N PRO A 54 2.88 -12.58 12.50
CA PRO A 54 2.94 -11.79 11.27
C PRO A 54 1.58 -11.13 11.02
N VAL A 55 1.61 -9.83 10.68
CA VAL A 55 0.39 -9.07 10.34
C VAL A 55 0.29 -8.72 8.85
N VAL A 56 1.30 -9.07 8.05
CA VAL A 56 1.28 -8.98 6.58
C VAL A 56 1.43 -10.37 5.96
N ARG A 57 0.83 -10.58 4.79
CA ARG A 57 0.95 -11.80 3.99
C ARG A 57 2.12 -11.68 3.01
N SER A 58 2.80 -12.80 2.80
CA SER A 58 4.02 -12.89 2.00
C SER A 58 4.00 -14.08 1.05
N LEU A 59 4.95 -14.10 0.12
CA LEU A 59 5.22 -15.22 -0.78
C LEU A 59 6.52 -15.93 -0.31
N PRO A 60 6.72 -17.22 -0.64
CA PRO A 60 7.73 -18.04 0.02
C PRO A 60 9.15 -17.77 -0.49
N ALA A 61 9.34 -17.49 -1.78
CA ALA A 61 10.64 -17.27 -2.39
C ALA A 61 10.65 -16.05 -3.31
N LEU A 62 11.85 -15.63 -3.74
CA LEU A 62 11.99 -14.52 -4.68
C LEU A 62 11.30 -14.79 -6.02
N ASP A 63 11.36 -16.02 -6.52
CA ASP A 63 10.77 -16.36 -7.81
C ASP A 63 9.26 -16.10 -7.81
N ASP A 64 8.57 -16.36 -6.70
CA ASP A 64 7.14 -16.06 -6.54
C ASP A 64 6.83 -14.55 -6.58
N TYR A 65 7.77 -13.71 -6.15
CA TYR A 65 7.67 -12.26 -6.26
C TYR A 65 8.00 -11.73 -7.65
N THR A 66 8.92 -12.39 -8.37
CA THR A 66 9.27 -11.99 -9.74
C THR A 66 8.27 -12.51 -10.78
N ASP A 67 7.61 -13.62 -10.47
CA ASP A 67 6.49 -14.14 -11.24
C ASP A 67 5.23 -13.28 -11.03
N LYS A 68 4.25 -13.44 -11.92
CA LYS A 68 3.00 -12.68 -11.87
C LYS A 68 2.26 -12.98 -10.56
N ASN A 69 2.26 -12.00 -9.67
CA ASN A 69 1.52 -11.99 -8.42
C ASN A 69 0.77 -10.66 -8.24
N PRO A 70 -0.26 -10.58 -7.40
CA PRO A 70 -1.07 -9.38 -7.21
C PRO A 70 -0.38 -8.38 -6.24
N TYR A 71 0.88 -8.03 -6.53
CA TYR A 71 1.65 -6.96 -5.88
C TYR A 71 1.92 -7.16 -4.39
N PHE A 72 2.12 -8.40 -3.91
CA PHE A 72 2.25 -8.70 -2.48
C PHE A 72 3.32 -7.82 -1.79
N GLY A 73 2.87 -6.87 -0.95
CA GLY A 73 3.73 -6.04 -0.11
C GLY A 73 4.58 -5.00 -0.86
N ALA A 74 4.47 -4.91 -2.18
CA ALA A 74 5.35 -4.10 -3.02
C ALA A 74 5.11 -2.59 -2.85
N ILE A 75 6.15 -1.79 -3.09
CA ILE A 75 5.99 -0.38 -3.40
C ILE A 75 5.44 -0.28 -4.82
N VAL A 76 4.33 0.42 -4.95
CA VAL A 76 3.68 0.66 -6.23
C VAL A 76 4.02 2.05 -6.73
N GLY A 77 4.38 2.13 -8.01
CA GLY A 77 4.65 3.37 -8.73
C GLY A 77 5.01 3.09 -10.20
N ARG A 78 5.18 4.09 -11.06
CA ARG A 78 5.17 5.55 -10.77
C ARG A 78 3.80 6.10 -10.35
N TYR A 79 2.72 5.41 -10.69
CA TYR A 79 1.36 5.78 -10.33
C TYR A 79 0.57 4.58 -9.77
N ALA A 80 0.17 4.67 -8.51
CA ALA A 80 -0.69 3.70 -7.84
C ALA A 80 -2.15 3.79 -8.31
N ASN A 81 -2.81 2.63 -8.34
CA ASN A 81 -4.15 2.42 -8.88
C ASN A 81 -4.25 2.68 -10.40
N ARG A 82 -5.45 2.95 -10.90
CA ARG A 82 -5.75 2.98 -12.34
C ARG A 82 -5.63 4.39 -12.93
N ILE A 83 -5.21 4.43 -14.20
CA ILE A 83 -5.34 5.57 -15.11
C ILE A 83 -6.24 5.11 -16.28
N ALA A 84 -7.36 5.80 -16.48
CA ALA A 84 -8.35 5.44 -17.49
C ALA A 84 -7.71 5.36 -18.87
N HIS A 85 -7.94 4.23 -19.55
CA HIS A 85 -7.41 3.88 -20.86
C HIS A 85 -5.89 3.96 -21.00
N GLY A 86 -5.15 3.97 -19.89
CA GLY A 86 -3.70 4.13 -19.89
C GLY A 86 -3.27 5.42 -20.57
N ARG A 87 -4.04 6.51 -20.43
CA ARG A 87 -3.69 7.80 -21.03
C ARG A 87 -4.06 8.96 -20.11
N PHE A 88 -3.28 10.02 -20.20
CA PHE A 88 -3.58 11.30 -19.57
C PHE A 88 -2.94 12.44 -20.36
N THR A 89 -3.41 13.66 -20.15
CA THR A 89 -2.84 14.86 -20.79
C THR A 89 -2.17 15.73 -19.75
N LEU A 90 -0.90 16.07 -19.98
CA LEU A 90 -0.11 16.95 -19.14
C LEU A 90 0.49 18.07 -20.01
N ASP A 91 0.27 19.32 -19.61
CA ASP A 91 0.75 20.51 -20.33
C ASP A 91 0.45 20.48 -21.85
N GLY A 92 -0.74 19.99 -22.20
CA GLY A 92 -1.22 19.88 -23.58
C GLY A 92 -0.69 18.66 -24.37
N THR A 93 0.17 17.84 -23.78
CA THR A 93 0.71 16.61 -24.39
C THR A 93 0.01 15.38 -23.82
N THR A 94 -0.47 14.49 -24.69
CA THR A 94 -1.04 13.21 -24.26
C THR A 94 0.07 12.17 -24.09
N HIS A 95 0.09 11.54 -22.93
CA HIS A 95 1.00 10.45 -22.58
C HIS A 95 0.23 9.12 -22.54
N HIS A 96 0.91 8.04 -22.89
CA HIS A 96 0.35 6.69 -22.95
C HIS A 96 1.14 5.75 -22.06
N ILE A 97 0.45 5.10 -21.13
CA ILE A 97 0.96 4.05 -20.24
C ILE A 97 0.35 2.72 -20.70
N PRO A 98 1.12 1.62 -20.78
CA PRO A 98 0.58 0.33 -21.22
C PRO A 98 -0.63 -0.09 -20.39
N ALA A 99 -1.72 -0.42 -21.08
CA ALA A 99 -2.91 -0.96 -20.45
C ALA A 99 -2.67 -2.43 -20.07
N ASN A 100 -2.65 -2.73 -18.78
CA ASN A 100 -2.36 -4.04 -18.20
C ASN A 100 -3.51 -4.62 -17.37
N ASP A 101 -4.59 -3.86 -17.16
CA ASP A 101 -5.77 -4.34 -16.45
C ASP A 101 -7.05 -3.72 -17.05
N ARG A 102 -7.98 -4.57 -17.51
CA ARG A 102 -9.30 -4.17 -18.02
C ARG A 102 -9.31 -3.03 -19.06
N GLY A 103 -8.25 -2.92 -19.87
CA GLY A 103 -8.11 -1.83 -20.86
C GLY A 103 -7.67 -0.49 -20.27
N HIS A 104 -7.13 -0.49 -19.04
CA HIS A 104 -6.58 0.65 -18.32
C HIS A 104 -5.15 0.34 -17.88
N ALA A 105 -4.37 1.38 -17.55
CA ALA A 105 -3.09 1.20 -16.89
C ALA A 105 -3.32 1.07 -15.39
N LEU A 106 -2.66 0.11 -14.76
CA LEU A 106 -2.76 -0.19 -13.34
C LEU A 106 -1.36 -0.28 -12.73
N HIS A 107 -1.17 0.38 -11.58
CA HIS A 107 0.00 0.24 -10.71
C HIS A 107 1.35 0.52 -11.43
N GLY A 108 1.36 1.54 -12.28
CA GLY A 108 2.53 1.97 -13.03
C GLY A 108 2.81 1.18 -14.31
N GLY A 109 1.95 0.22 -14.67
CA GLY A 109 2.10 -0.64 -15.85
C GLY A 109 2.80 -1.97 -15.54
N PRO A 110 3.02 -2.83 -16.56
CA PRO A 110 3.55 -4.19 -16.37
C PRO A 110 4.94 -4.25 -15.74
N ASP A 111 5.80 -3.25 -15.99
CA ASP A 111 7.15 -3.16 -15.39
C ASP A 111 7.28 -1.96 -14.45
N GLY A 112 6.25 -1.72 -13.62
CA GLY A 112 6.24 -0.67 -12.61
C GLY A 112 7.25 -0.89 -11.47
N PHE A 113 7.22 -0.03 -10.45
CA PHE A 113 8.23 -0.03 -9.37
C PHE A 113 8.28 -1.32 -8.55
N HIS A 114 7.18 -2.05 -8.52
CA HIS A 114 7.05 -3.35 -7.86
C HIS A 114 7.97 -4.43 -8.47
N THR A 115 8.45 -4.27 -9.71
CA THR A 115 9.36 -5.22 -10.36
C THR A 115 10.83 -4.79 -10.33
N LYS A 116 11.14 -3.61 -9.78
CA LYS A 116 12.50 -3.05 -9.81
C LYS A 116 13.30 -3.47 -8.58
N ILE A 117 14.62 -3.55 -8.73
CA ILE A 117 15.53 -3.70 -7.60
C ILE A 117 15.94 -2.30 -7.14
N TRP A 118 15.65 -2.01 -5.88
CA TRP A 118 15.99 -0.76 -5.24
C TRP A 118 17.39 -0.83 -4.64
N GLU A 119 18.15 0.25 -4.77
CA GLU A 119 19.39 0.42 -4.02
C GLU A 119 19.05 0.63 -2.54
N ALA A 120 19.82 0.01 -1.64
CA ALA A 120 19.46 -0.02 -0.22
C ALA A 120 20.62 0.37 0.70
N ALA A 121 20.31 1.20 1.69
CA ALA A 121 21.22 1.57 2.76
C ALA A 121 20.48 1.59 4.11
N GLY A 122 20.89 0.71 5.03
CA GLY A 122 20.34 0.62 6.37
C GLY A 122 21.26 1.17 7.45
N HIS A 123 20.69 1.79 8.47
CA HIS A 123 21.40 2.23 9.67
C HIS A 123 20.46 2.23 10.88
N ARG A 124 21.00 2.43 12.08
CA ARG A 124 20.22 2.58 13.29
C ARG A 124 20.56 3.88 14.01
N THR A 125 19.62 4.37 14.79
CA THR A 125 19.80 5.40 15.81
C THR A 125 19.52 4.77 17.18
N ASP A 126 19.58 5.58 18.24
CA ASP A 126 19.19 5.14 19.59
C ASP A 126 17.69 4.82 19.69
N THR A 127 16.87 5.39 18.79
CA THR A 127 15.41 5.33 18.86
C THR A 127 14.75 4.64 17.67
N ALA A 128 15.49 4.29 16.60
CA ALA A 128 14.92 3.63 15.43
C ALA A 128 15.91 2.78 14.64
N ALA A 129 15.37 1.78 13.94
CA ALA A 129 16.00 1.09 12.82
C ALA A 129 15.50 1.72 11.52
N VAL A 130 16.39 2.02 10.58
CA VAL A 130 16.07 2.77 9.36
C VAL A 130 16.63 2.08 8.14
N LEU A 131 15.80 1.90 7.11
CA LEU A 131 16.18 1.42 5.79
C LEU A 131 15.77 2.43 4.74
N ARG A 132 16.74 2.96 4.00
CA ARG A 132 16.50 3.80 2.83
C ARG A 132 16.61 2.96 1.57
N LEU A 133 15.59 3.02 0.73
CA LEU A 133 15.55 2.46 -0.61
C LEU A 133 15.54 3.60 -1.64
N THR A 134 16.35 3.51 -2.69
CA THR A 134 16.40 4.47 -3.79
C THR A 134 16.20 3.80 -5.15
N LEU A 135 15.45 4.47 -6.03
CA LEU A 135 15.19 4.02 -7.39
C LEU A 135 15.25 5.23 -8.34
N HIS A 136 15.99 5.07 -9.42
CA HIS A 136 15.96 5.98 -10.56
C HIS A 136 15.04 5.42 -11.63
N SER A 137 13.97 6.14 -11.96
CA SER A 137 13.05 5.80 -13.06
C SER A 137 13.31 6.76 -14.21
N PRO A 138 13.87 6.32 -15.34
CA PRO A 138 14.29 7.23 -16.42
C PRO A 138 13.11 7.92 -17.11
N ASP A 139 13.40 8.96 -17.89
CA ASP A 139 12.41 9.58 -18.80
C ASP A 139 11.84 8.53 -19.75
N GLY A 140 10.51 8.50 -19.85
CA GLY A 140 9.78 7.53 -20.68
C GLY A 140 9.58 6.15 -20.05
N ASP A 141 10.03 5.91 -18.80
CA ASP A 141 9.77 4.65 -18.10
C ASP A 141 8.27 4.38 -18.02
N MET A 142 7.84 3.25 -18.56
CA MET A 142 6.43 2.88 -18.75
C MET A 142 5.56 3.90 -19.50
N GLY A 143 6.17 4.87 -20.20
CA GLY A 143 5.50 5.96 -20.89
C GLY A 143 5.29 7.23 -20.07
N PHE A 144 5.75 7.28 -18.81
CA PHE A 144 5.70 8.49 -18.00
C PHE A 144 6.82 9.48 -18.41
N PRO A 145 6.53 10.78 -18.58
CA PRO A 145 7.56 11.77 -18.90
C PRO A 145 8.45 12.08 -17.69
N GLY A 146 9.68 12.52 -17.94
CA GLY A 146 10.63 12.95 -16.92
C GLY A 146 11.34 11.81 -16.22
N ALA A 147 12.64 11.99 -15.98
CA ALA A 147 13.36 11.14 -15.06
C ALA A 147 12.91 11.46 -13.63
N LEU A 148 12.65 10.43 -12.84
CA LEU A 148 12.15 10.53 -11.47
C LEU A 148 13.10 9.78 -10.52
N ASP A 149 13.70 10.52 -9.59
CA ASP A 149 14.46 9.96 -8.49
C ASP A 149 13.54 9.78 -7.28
N VAL A 150 13.41 8.54 -6.82
CA VAL A 150 12.50 8.17 -5.74
C VAL A 150 13.27 7.60 -4.57
N THR A 151 12.91 8.03 -3.36
CA THR A 151 13.39 7.47 -2.11
C THR A 151 12.19 6.98 -1.29
N ALA A 152 12.24 5.74 -0.83
CA ALA A 152 11.34 5.20 0.18
C ALA A 152 12.15 4.90 1.45
N THR A 153 11.79 5.49 2.58
CA THR A 153 12.49 5.29 3.85
C THR A 153 11.57 4.57 4.83
N TYR A 154 11.90 3.31 5.13
CA TYR A 154 11.26 2.55 6.22
C TYR A 154 11.95 2.88 7.53
N THR A 155 11.16 3.28 8.53
CA THR A 155 11.63 3.57 9.90
C THR A 155 10.81 2.76 10.89
N LEU A 156 11.46 1.88 11.64
CA LEU A 156 10.85 1.16 12.76
C LEU A 156 11.37 1.73 14.08
N ASP A 157 10.51 2.43 14.81
CA ASP A 157 10.89 3.08 16.06
C ASP A 157 10.74 2.17 17.29
N THR A 158 11.27 2.63 18.44
CA THR A 158 11.16 1.93 19.73
C THR A 158 9.74 1.86 20.30
N THR A 159 8.77 2.57 19.72
CA THR A 159 7.34 2.42 20.07
C THR A 159 6.67 1.29 19.30
N GLY A 160 7.38 0.66 18.35
CA GLY A 160 6.85 -0.36 17.46
C GLY A 160 6.10 0.21 16.26
N THR A 161 6.20 1.51 16.00
CA THR A 161 5.60 2.13 14.81
C THR A 161 6.51 1.90 13.62
N LEU A 162 5.96 1.29 12.55
CA LEU A 162 6.61 1.26 11.25
C LEU A 162 6.11 2.43 10.42
N ALA A 163 7.00 3.30 9.96
CA ALA A 163 6.70 4.37 9.01
C ALA A 163 7.36 4.09 7.66
N VAL A 164 6.70 4.50 6.57
CA VAL A 164 7.30 4.66 5.25
C VAL A 164 7.13 6.10 4.79
N ASP A 165 8.25 6.75 4.52
CA ASP A 165 8.30 8.09 3.93
C ASP A 165 8.72 7.97 2.47
N TYR A 166 7.91 8.52 1.56
CA TYR A 166 8.26 8.66 0.15
C TYR A 166 8.67 10.10 -0.15
N THR A 167 9.78 10.25 -0.86
CA THR A 167 10.15 11.50 -1.52
C THR A 167 10.48 11.26 -2.97
N ALA A 168 10.07 12.17 -3.85
CA ALA A 168 10.46 12.11 -5.26
C ALA A 168 10.76 13.49 -5.84
N ALA A 169 11.71 13.54 -6.77
CA ALA A 169 12.08 14.73 -7.54
C ALA A 169 12.18 14.36 -9.03
N THR A 170 11.85 15.30 -9.90
CA THR A 170 11.75 15.08 -11.35
C THR A 170 12.51 16.15 -12.14
N ASP A 171 13.01 15.79 -13.32
CA ASP A 171 13.64 16.74 -14.26
C ASP A 171 12.65 17.35 -15.26
N ARG A 172 11.43 16.79 -15.38
CA ARG A 172 10.32 17.31 -16.19
C ARG A 172 8.98 17.13 -15.49
N PRO A 173 7.94 17.90 -15.85
CA PRO A 173 6.59 17.65 -15.35
C PRO A 173 6.16 16.19 -15.57
N THR A 174 5.67 15.54 -14.53
CA THR A 174 5.14 14.16 -14.55
C THR A 174 3.98 14.04 -13.58
N VAL A 175 3.31 12.88 -13.56
CA VAL A 175 2.39 12.48 -12.48
C VAL A 175 3.04 11.43 -11.60
N VAL A 176 2.83 11.50 -10.29
CA VAL A 176 3.37 10.55 -9.30
C VAL A 176 2.32 10.25 -8.24
N ASN A 177 2.14 8.98 -7.93
CA ASN A 177 1.30 8.50 -6.83
C ASN A 177 1.92 7.19 -6.30
N LEU A 178 2.41 7.18 -5.07
CA LEU A 178 3.16 6.05 -4.50
C LEU A 178 2.41 5.46 -3.32
N THR A 179 2.43 4.14 -3.20
CA THR A 179 1.83 3.45 -2.04
C THR A 179 2.55 2.11 -1.77
N ASN A 180 2.18 1.45 -0.68
CA ASN A 180 2.62 0.09 -0.38
C ASN A 180 1.42 -0.86 -0.37
N HIS A 181 1.50 -1.95 -1.15
CA HIS A 181 0.41 -2.88 -1.39
C HIS A 181 0.47 -4.10 -0.43
N SER A 182 0.67 -3.85 0.86
CA SER A 182 0.68 -4.90 1.88
C SER A 182 -0.71 -5.51 2.10
N TYR A 183 -0.76 -6.84 2.10
CA TYR A 183 -1.95 -7.61 2.46
C TYR A 183 -1.94 -7.88 3.96
N LEU A 184 -2.80 -7.18 4.71
CA LEU A 184 -2.88 -7.21 6.15
C LEU A 184 -3.82 -8.29 6.65
N ASN A 185 -3.43 -8.96 7.73
CA ASN A 185 -4.33 -9.74 8.57
C ASN A 185 -3.78 -9.78 10.00
N LEU A 186 -4.53 -9.22 10.96
CA LEU A 186 -4.11 -9.12 12.36
C LEU A 186 -4.34 -10.40 13.19
N GLY A 187 -4.89 -11.47 12.60
CA GLY A 187 -5.21 -12.73 13.24
C GLY A 187 -4.81 -13.95 12.39
N ASP A 188 -5.35 -15.09 12.75
CA ASP A 188 -4.94 -16.38 12.18
C ASP A 188 -5.84 -16.84 11.02
N ASP A 189 -7.13 -16.49 11.08
CA ASP A 189 -8.18 -16.86 10.13
C ASP A 189 -8.36 -15.79 9.03
N ASP A 190 -9.54 -15.73 8.39
CA ASP A 190 -9.91 -14.67 7.45
C ASP A 190 -10.11 -13.29 8.14
N ILE A 191 -10.37 -12.26 7.33
CA ILE A 191 -10.57 -10.88 7.82
C ILE A 191 -12.03 -10.54 8.13
N LEU A 192 -12.98 -11.46 7.95
CA LEU A 192 -14.41 -11.19 8.10
C LEU A 192 -14.79 -10.91 9.56
N GLY A 193 -14.02 -11.46 10.49
CA GLY A 193 -14.15 -11.21 11.92
C GLY A 193 -13.58 -9.87 12.39
N HIS A 194 -12.68 -9.25 11.62
CA HIS A 194 -12.03 -8.00 11.99
C HIS A 194 -13.04 -6.85 11.97
N THR A 195 -12.83 -5.86 12.83
CA THR A 195 -13.56 -4.59 12.76
C THR A 195 -12.70 -3.55 12.04
N LEU A 196 -13.33 -2.78 11.16
CA LEU A 196 -12.72 -1.69 10.41
C LEU A 196 -13.48 -0.38 10.67
N GLU A 197 -12.73 0.67 10.93
CA GLU A 197 -13.18 2.07 11.05
C GLU A 197 -12.33 2.91 10.09
N VAL A 198 -12.93 3.83 9.35
CA VAL A 198 -12.28 4.67 8.34
C VAL A 198 -12.70 6.13 8.57
N ASP A 199 -11.71 7.03 8.65
CA ASP A 199 -11.93 8.46 8.87
C ASP A 199 -12.24 9.17 7.53
N ALA A 200 -13.34 8.78 6.90
CA ALA A 200 -13.80 9.26 5.60
C ALA A 200 -15.33 9.34 5.53
N ASP A 201 -15.85 10.44 5.01
CA ASP A 201 -17.29 10.67 4.88
C ASP A 201 -17.79 10.43 3.43
N ALA A 202 -16.87 10.14 2.51
CA ALA A 202 -17.15 9.84 1.12
C ALA A 202 -16.24 8.75 0.56
N TYR A 203 -16.67 8.09 -0.52
CA TYR A 203 -15.89 7.13 -1.29
C TYR A 203 -16.06 7.38 -2.79
N LEU A 204 -15.27 6.71 -3.63
CA LEU A 204 -15.37 6.75 -5.08
C LEU A 204 -16.06 5.49 -5.61
N PRO A 205 -17.35 5.57 -6.01
CA PRO A 205 -17.99 4.53 -6.82
C PRO A 205 -17.25 4.37 -8.15
N VAL A 206 -17.21 3.14 -8.66
CA VAL A 206 -16.48 2.78 -9.87
C VAL A 206 -17.36 2.06 -10.88
N ASP A 207 -17.00 2.23 -12.16
CA ASP A 207 -17.63 1.52 -13.28
C ASP A 207 -17.14 0.06 -13.38
N ALA A 208 -17.64 -0.67 -14.37
CA ALA A 208 -17.22 -2.04 -14.65
C ALA A 208 -15.71 -2.18 -14.98
N GLY A 209 -15.04 -1.10 -15.38
CA GLY A 209 -13.59 -1.02 -15.57
C GLY A 209 -12.83 -0.74 -14.28
N SER A 210 -13.53 -0.57 -13.15
CA SER A 210 -12.99 -0.08 -11.88
C SER A 210 -12.36 1.31 -11.97
N ILE A 211 -12.91 2.18 -12.83
CA ILE A 211 -12.56 3.61 -12.91
C ILE A 211 -13.63 4.42 -12.16
N PRO A 212 -13.26 5.47 -11.38
CA PRO A 212 -14.24 6.31 -10.72
C PRO A 212 -15.31 6.85 -11.68
N GLU A 213 -16.59 6.61 -11.42
CA GLU A 213 -17.67 7.00 -12.35
C GLU A 213 -17.90 8.52 -12.37
N GLY A 214 -17.66 9.19 -11.24
CA GLY A 214 -18.03 10.57 -11.04
C GLY A 214 -17.40 11.18 -9.77
N PRO A 215 -18.01 12.23 -9.20
CA PRO A 215 -17.54 12.81 -7.95
C PRO A 215 -17.70 11.83 -6.77
N PRO A 216 -16.98 12.05 -5.65
CA PRO A 216 -17.16 11.26 -4.45
C PRO A 216 -18.61 11.20 -3.97
N ALA A 217 -19.07 10.00 -3.59
CA ALA A 217 -20.40 9.76 -3.03
C ALA A 217 -20.33 9.67 -1.50
N PRO A 218 -21.35 10.15 -0.76
CA PRO A 218 -21.38 10.02 0.69
C PRO A 218 -21.43 8.55 1.10
N VAL A 219 -20.74 8.21 2.20
CA VAL A 219 -20.79 6.84 2.74
C VAL A 219 -22.06 6.57 3.54
N THR A 220 -22.68 7.62 4.12
CA THR A 220 -23.82 7.48 5.03
C THR A 220 -24.98 6.71 4.42
N GLY A 221 -25.47 5.70 5.14
CA GLY A 221 -26.58 4.85 4.71
C GLY A 221 -26.21 3.79 3.67
N THR A 222 -24.92 3.61 3.38
CA THR A 222 -24.40 2.59 2.47
C THR A 222 -23.55 1.57 3.27
N PRO A 223 -23.21 0.40 2.70
CA PRO A 223 -22.25 -0.50 3.35
C PRO A 223 -20.81 0.03 3.35
N PHE A 224 -20.54 1.16 2.69
CA PHE A 224 -19.26 1.87 2.73
C PHE A 224 -19.14 2.80 3.96
N ASP A 225 -20.20 2.93 4.76
CA ASP A 225 -20.17 3.67 6.02
C ASP A 225 -19.36 2.90 7.06
N LEU A 226 -18.08 3.25 7.12
CA LEU A 226 -17.11 2.77 8.10
C LEU A 226 -16.71 3.90 9.06
N THR A 227 -17.53 4.96 9.18
CA THR A 227 -17.23 6.11 10.07
C THR A 227 -17.25 5.75 11.56
N THR A 228 -17.82 4.59 11.89
CA THR A 228 -17.69 3.91 13.18
C THR A 228 -17.19 2.48 12.96
N PRO A 229 -16.65 1.78 13.98
CA PRO A 229 -16.15 0.43 13.80
C PRO A 229 -17.25 -0.57 13.39
N HIS A 230 -17.06 -1.27 12.28
CA HIS A 230 -17.94 -2.35 11.82
C HIS A 230 -17.17 -3.62 11.50
N ARG A 231 -17.80 -4.77 11.73
CA ARG A 231 -17.23 -6.05 11.26
C ARG A 231 -17.20 -6.06 9.74
N ILE A 232 -16.06 -6.44 9.15
CA ILE A 232 -15.91 -6.42 7.70
C ILE A 232 -16.91 -7.40 7.06
N GLY A 233 -17.03 -8.61 7.59
CA GLY A 233 -17.95 -9.61 7.03
C GLY A 233 -19.42 -9.20 7.07
N GLU A 234 -19.84 -8.43 8.08
CA GLU A 234 -21.20 -7.90 8.17
C GLU A 234 -21.46 -6.88 7.04
N ARG A 235 -20.51 -5.98 6.80
CA ARG A 235 -20.65 -4.96 5.75
C ARG A 235 -20.60 -5.55 4.35
N LEU A 236 -19.70 -6.52 4.11
CA LEU A 236 -19.58 -7.20 2.82
C LEU A 236 -20.80 -8.08 2.47
N ALA A 237 -21.63 -8.45 3.45
CA ALA A 237 -22.84 -9.24 3.22
C ALA A 237 -24.06 -8.38 2.82
N HIS A 238 -23.95 -7.05 2.83
CA HIS A 238 -25.04 -6.16 2.48
C HIS A 238 -25.28 -6.18 0.95
N PRO A 239 -26.53 -6.22 0.47
CA PRO A 239 -26.81 -6.09 -0.96
C PRO A 239 -26.45 -4.67 -1.42
N ASP A 240 -25.52 -4.57 -2.37
CA ASP A 240 -25.06 -3.33 -2.96
C ASP A 240 -24.32 -3.61 -4.28
N ALA A 241 -24.64 -2.85 -5.33
CA ALA A 241 -24.12 -3.11 -6.67
C ALA A 241 -22.59 -2.94 -6.76
N GLN A 242 -22.00 -2.01 -5.99
CA GLN A 242 -20.55 -1.80 -5.97
C GLN A 242 -19.83 -2.98 -5.28
N LEU A 243 -20.42 -3.52 -4.21
CA LEU A 243 -19.90 -4.72 -3.54
C LEU A 243 -20.04 -5.96 -4.41
N ASP A 244 -21.19 -6.15 -5.06
CA ASP A 244 -21.46 -7.29 -5.93
C ASP A 244 -20.49 -7.30 -7.12
N GLN A 245 -20.24 -6.14 -7.73
CA GLN A 245 -19.32 -5.99 -8.85
C GLN A 245 -17.86 -6.28 -8.45
N ALA A 246 -17.41 -5.76 -7.30
CA ALA A 246 -16.04 -5.96 -6.84
C ALA A 246 -15.82 -7.32 -6.15
N GLY A 247 -16.89 -7.98 -5.74
CA GLY A 247 -16.87 -9.17 -4.88
C GLY A 247 -16.32 -8.86 -3.49
N GLY A 248 -16.57 -7.67 -2.95
CA GLY A 248 -16.01 -7.17 -1.69
C GLY A 248 -15.74 -5.66 -1.78
N TYR A 249 -14.83 -5.15 -0.96
CA TYR A 249 -14.30 -3.80 -1.19
C TYR A 249 -13.14 -3.87 -2.19
N ASP A 250 -13.16 -2.96 -3.17
CA ASP A 250 -12.02 -2.55 -4.01
C ASP A 250 -12.23 -1.07 -4.40
N HIS A 251 -12.34 -0.22 -3.38
CA HIS A 251 -12.76 1.18 -3.53
C HIS A 251 -11.83 2.13 -2.79
N CYS A 252 -11.81 3.38 -3.23
CA CYS A 252 -11.06 4.44 -2.57
C CYS A 252 -11.98 5.29 -1.71
N TRP A 253 -11.71 5.33 -0.40
CA TRP A 253 -12.32 6.29 0.51
C TRP A 253 -11.59 7.63 0.41
N VAL A 254 -12.36 8.71 0.39
CA VAL A 254 -11.85 10.07 0.40
C VAL A 254 -11.71 10.50 1.86
N LEU A 255 -10.48 10.50 2.36
CA LEU A 255 -10.19 10.79 3.76
C LEU A 255 -10.57 12.22 4.09
N ARG A 256 -11.03 12.44 5.33
CA ARG A 256 -11.37 13.78 5.81
C ARG A 256 -10.21 14.77 5.57
N PRO A 257 -10.50 16.01 5.13
CA PRO A 257 -9.45 16.98 4.83
C PRO A 257 -8.53 17.26 6.02
N ALA A 258 -7.25 17.45 5.73
CA ALA A 258 -6.28 18.02 6.67
C ALA A 258 -5.38 19.01 5.92
N ALA A 259 -4.68 19.86 6.66
CA ALA A 259 -3.68 20.74 6.06
C ALA A 259 -2.62 19.91 5.32
N PRO A 260 -2.10 20.36 4.17
CA PRO A 260 -1.10 19.63 3.38
C PRO A 260 0.08 19.16 4.24
N GLY A 261 0.50 17.91 4.07
CA GLY A 261 1.59 17.29 4.83
C GLY A 261 1.25 16.97 6.30
N THR A 262 0.02 17.23 6.76
CA THR A 262 -0.40 16.88 8.12
C THR A 262 -0.76 15.40 8.21
N LEU A 263 -0.09 14.69 9.10
CA LEU A 263 -0.39 13.30 9.39
C LEU A 263 -1.72 13.18 10.14
N ARG A 264 -2.61 12.29 9.67
CA ARG A 264 -3.90 11.98 10.30
C ARG A 264 -4.18 10.49 10.26
N ARG A 265 -5.04 10.01 11.16
CA ARG A 265 -5.54 8.64 11.09
C ARG A 265 -6.40 8.49 9.83
N ALA A 266 -6.16 7.43 9.08
CA ALA A 266 -6.92 7.05 7.89
C ALA A 266 -7.91 5.94 8.23
N ALA A 267 -7.44 4.92 8.94
CA ALA A 267 -8.24 3.78 9.34
C ALA A 267 -7.74 3.14 10.64
N ARG A 268 -8.63 2.40 11.30
CA ARG A 268 -8.32 1.50 12.41
C ARG A 268 -8.86 0.11 12.10
N LEU A 269 -7.97 -0.87 12.11
CA LEU A 269 -8.27 -2.29 11.93
C LEU A 269 -8.01 -3.03 13.23
N THR A 270 -8.96 -3.80 13.71
CA THR A 270 -8.84 -4.55 14.96
C THR A 270 -9.16 -6.02 14.74
N ALA A 271 -8.28 -6.90 15.23
CA ALA A 271 -8.52 -8.35 15.23
C ALA A 271 -9.67 -8.73 16.18
N PRO A 272 -10.36 -9.86 15.94
CA PRO A 272 -11.30 -10.41 16.91
C PRO A 272 -10.71 -10.52 18.32
N GLY A 273 -11.49 -10.12 19.33
CA GLY A 273 -11.08 -10.13 20.74
C GLY A 273 -9.99 -9.11 21.08
N ASP A 274 -9.81 -8.07 20.25
CA ASP A 274 -8.84 -6.99 20.43
C ASP A 274 -7.39 -7.47 20.60
N ARG A 275 -7.08 -8.67 20.10
CA ARG A 275 -5.74 -9.29 20.23
C ARG A 275 -4.64 -8.43 19.61
N ARG A 276 -4.93 -7.77 18.50
CA ARG A 276 -4.06 -6.80 17.82
C ARG A 276 -4.91 -5.68 17.25
N THR A 277 -4.43 -4.45 17.37
CA THR A 277 -5.03 -3.27 16.74
C THR A 277 -3.97 -2.58 15.88
N LEU A 278 -4.33 -2.23 14.66
CA LEU A 278 -3.56 -1.38 13.77
C LEU A 278 -4.31 -0.07 13.55
N GLU A 279 -3.63 1.05 13.77
CA GLU A 279 -4.04 2.34 13.24
C GLU A 279 -3.12 2.73 12.08
N LEU A 280 -3.72 2.99 10.92
CA LEU A 280 -3.00 3.50 9.76
C LEU A 280 -3.10 5.02 9.76
N TRP A 281 -1.95 5.68 9.76
CA TRP A 281 -1.86 7.14 9.70
C TRP A 281 -1.18 7.57 8.41
N THR A 282 -1.61 8.69 7.82
CA THR A 282 -1.07 9.14 6.54
C THR A 282 -1.18 10.64 6.29
N THR A 283 -0.38 11.14 5.36
CA THR A 283 -0.54 12.46 4.74
C THR A 283 -1.38 12.43 3.46
N GLU A 284 -1.62 11.25 2.88
CA GLU A 284 -2.35 11.07 1.61
C GLU A 284 -3.83 11.48 1.70
N PRO A 285 -4.48 11.91 0.61
CA PRO A 285 -5.88 12.31 0.61
C PRO A 285 -6.88 11.14 0.50
N GLY A 286 -6.43 9.96 0.07
CA GLY A 286 -7.28 8.79 -0.14
C GLY A 286 -6.74 7.52 0.50
N LEU A 287 -7.64 6.54 0.65
CA LEU A 287 -7.33 5.20 1.12
C LEU A 287 -8.03 4.17 0.24
N GLN A 288 -7.27 3.40 -0.55
CA GLN A 288 -7.81 2.21 -1.20
C GLN A 288 -7.99 1.12 -0.14
N ILE A 289 -9.17 0.51 -0.13
CA ILE A 289 -9.44 -0.67 0.66
C ILE A 289 -9.82 -1.79 -0.29
N TYR A 290 -9.00 -2.83 -0.29
CA TYR A 290 -9.18 -3.99 -1.14
C TYR A 290 -9.20 -5.27 -0.29
N THR A 291 -10.32 -5.99 -0.26
CA THR A 291 -10.52 -7.18 0.60
C THR A 291 -10.08 -8.50 -0.03
N ALA A 292 -9.01 -8.45 -0.84
CA ALA A 292 -8.42 -9.64 -1.45
C ALA A 292 -9.45 -10.50 -2.23
N ASN A 293 -10.31 -9.85 -3.01
CA ASN A 293 -11.50 -10.46 -3.61
C ASN A 293 -11.16 -11.52 -4.68
N GLN A 294 -9.99 -11.38 -5.32
CA GLN A 294 -9.52 -12.23 -6.42
C GLN A 294 -8.51 -13.29 -5.97
N LEU A 295 -8.14 -13.34 -4.68
CA LEU A 295 -7.33 -14.46 -4.18
C LEU A 295 -8.19 -15.73 -4.13
N ASP A 296 -7.63 -16.85 -4.55
CA ASP A 296 -8.33 -18.14 -4.70
C ASP A 296 -7.57 -19.32 -4.06
N GLY A 297 -6.50 -19.02 -3.33
CA GLY A 297 -5.62 -20.01 -2.72
C GLY A 297 -4.55 -20.58 -3.65
N ALA A 298 -4.34 -20.02 -4.84
CA ALA A 298 -3.22 -20.38 -5.72
C ALA A 298 -1.86 -19.97 -5.15
N PHE A 299 -1.80 -18.84 -4.43
CA PHE A 299 -0.59 -18.38 -3.74
C PHE A 299 -0.52 -18.93 -2.31
N THR A 300 0.70 -19.16 -1.83
CA THR A 300 0.98 -19.60 -0.45
C THR A 300 2.00 -18.69 0.24
N ASP A 301 2.09 -18.77 1.56
CA ASP A 301 3.23 -18.24 2.31
C ASP A 301 4.36 -19.28 2.49
N GLY A 302 5.44 -18.90 3.16
CA GLY A 302 6.58 -19.77 3.49
C GLY A 302 6.25 -20.99 4.36
N THR A 303 5.06 -21.06 4.96
CA THR A 303 4.57 -22.21 5.75
C THR A 303 3.65 -23.13 4.95
N GLY A 304 3.33 -22.77 3.70
CA GLY A 304 2.36 -23.47 2.86
C GLY A 304 0.91 -23.06 3.11
N ARG A 305 0.64 -22.04 3.93
CA ARG A 305 -0.72 -21.51 4.12
C ARG A 305 -1.16 -20.83 2.84
N ARG A 306 -2.35 -21.19 2.35
CA ARG A 306 -2.94 -20.60 1.13
C ARG A 306 -3.50 -19.21 1.40
N HIS A 307 -3.28 -18.28 0.48
CA HIS A 307 -3.91 -16.97 0.49
C HIS A 307 -5.28 -17.05 -0.19
N GLN A 308 -6.33 -17.13 0.63
CA GLN A 308 -7.71 -17.29 0.18
C GLN A 308 -8.42 -15.95 -0.04
N ARG A 309 -9.55 -15.98 -0.74
CA ARG A 309 -10.48 -14.85 -0.85
C ARG A 309 -10.81 -14.33 0.54
N HIS A 310 -10.61 -13.03 0.77
CA HIS A 310 -10.85 -12.36 2.06
C HIS A 310 -9.96 -12.92 3.19
N GLY A 311 -8.85 -13.59 2.86
CA GLY A 311 -7.83 -14.01 3.84
C GLY A 311 -6.96 -12.85 4.35
N SER A 312 -7.07 -11.68 3.73
CA SER A 312 -6.34 -10.46 4.04
C SER A 312 -7.04 -9.25 3.41
N LEU A 313 -6.58 -8.04 3.73
CA LEU A 313 -7.00 -6.82 3.03
C LEU A 313 -5.82 -5.86 2.82
N CYS A 314 -5.88 -5.04 1.78
CA CYS A 314 -4.95 -3.94 1.57
C CYS A 314 -5.56 -2.62 2.06
N LEU A 315 -4.72 -1.79 2.66
CA LEU A 315 -5.04 -0.42 3.08
C LEU A 315 -4.00 0.51 2.45
N GLU A 316 -4.22 0.88 1.19
CA GLU A 316 -3.24 1.64 0.39
C GLU A 316 -3.53 3.13 0.51
N THR A 317 -2.71 3.85 1.26
CA THR A 317 -2.76 5.31 1.34
C THR A 317 -2.23 5.89 0.04
N GLN A 318 -3.02 6.73 -0.64
CA GLN A 318 -2.67 7.21 -1.97
C GLN A 318 -3.44 8.49 -2.34
N HIS A 319 -3.04 9.13 -3.43
CA HIS A 319 -3.94 10.04 -4.14
C HIS A 319 -5.09 9.27 -4.79
N LEU A 320 -6.16 9.99 -5.12
CA LEU A 320 -7.36 9.38 -5.69
C LEU A 320 -7.06 8.70 -7.05
N PRO A 321 -7.63 7.52 -7.34
CA PRO A 321 -7.52 6.90 -8.65
C PRO A 321 -7.88 7.85 -9.79
N ASP A 322 -7.21 7.67 -10.94
CA ASP A 322 -7.44 8.44 -12.16
C ASP A 322 -7.28 9.98 -12.04
N SER A 323 -6.68 10.50 -10.95
CA SER A 323 -6.45 11.94 -10.74
C SER A 323 -5.86 12.70 -11.94
N PRO A 324 -4.91 12.16 -12.75
CA PRO A 324 -4.44 12.82 -13.96
C PRO A 324 -5.52 13.20 -14.97
N ASN A 325 -6.67 12.50 -14.95
CA ASN A 325 -7.83 12.76 -15.82
C ASN A 325 -9.00 13.42 -15.08
N ARG A 326 -8.82 13.80 -13.80
CA ARG A 326 -9.89 14.30 -12.92
C ARG A 326 -9.48 15.63 -12.29
N PRO A 327 -9.75 16.77 -12.94
CA PRO A 327 -9.37 18.09 -12.45
C PRO A 327 -9.92 18.46 -11.06
N GLY A 328 -11.00 17.80 -10.61
CA GLY A 328 -11.55 17.99 -9.26
C GLY A 328 -10.85 17.19 -8.16
N HIS A 329 -9.94 16.28 -8.50
CA HIS A 329 -9.18 15.50 -7.52
C HIS A 329 -7.92 16.28 -7.06
N PRO A 330 -7.36 15.93 -5.89
CA PRO A 330 -6.02 16.40 -5.51
C PRO A 330 -4.99 16.11 -6.61
N SER A 331 -4.21 17.12 -6.97
CA SER A 331 -3.22 17.00 -8.05
C SER A 331 -2.14 15.97 -7.73
N THR A 332 -1.80 15.15 -8.71
CA THR A 332 -0.65 14.22 -8.68
C THR A 332 0.53 14.71 -9.52
N VAL A 333 0.42 15.92 -10.10
CA VAL A 333 1.48 16.51 -10.92
C VAL A 333 2.66 16.91 -10.04
N LEU A 334 3.85 16.50 -10.44
CA LEU A 334 5.13 16.91 -9.86
C LEU A 334 5.94 17.64 -10.94
N ARG A 335 6.49 18.82 -10.61
CA ARG A 335 7.30 19.64 -11.52
C ARG A 335 8.75 19.78 -11.04
N PRO A 336 9.68 20.14 -11.94
CA PRO A 336 11.07 20.43 -11.56
C PRO A 336 11.15 21.54 -10.50
N GLY A 337 11.99 21.33 -9.50
CA GLY A 337 12.13 22.24 -8.34
C GLY A 337 11.14 21.95 -7.20
N GLU A 338 10.13 21.11 -7.42
CA GLU A 338 9.25 20.61 -6.38
C GLU A 338 9.77 19.30 -5.78
N THR A 339 9.23 18.89 -4.63
CA THR A 339 9.51 17.59 -4.03
C THR A 339 8.19 16.98 -3.57
N LEU A 340 7.86 15.82 -4.13
CA LEU A 340 6.77 15.00 -3.59
C LEU A 340 7.17 14.53 -2.19
N ARG A 341 6.23 14.59 -1.24
CA ARG A 341 6.39 14.04 0.11
C ARG A 341 5.11 13.32 0.49
N SER A 342 5.26 12.08 0.90
CA SER A 342 4.17 11.26 1.42
C SER A 342 4.67 10.45 2.60
N ARG A 343 3.83 10.25 3.61
CA ARG A 343 4.15 9.45 4.78
C ARG A 343 2.98 8.58 5.16
N THR A 344 3.27 7.33 5.49
CA THR A 344 2.31 6.38 6.06
C THR A 344 2.91 5.67 7.26
N GLU A 345 2.13 5.50 8.32
CA GLU A 345 2.55 4.83 9.54
C GLU A 345 1.58 3.73 9.94
N TRP A 346 2.12 2.54 10.20
CA TRP A 346 1.44 1.43 10.87
C TRP A 346 1.72 1.53 12.37
N ARG A 347 0.73 2.01 13.13
CA ARG A 347 0.82 2.15 14.58
C ARG A 347 0.05 1.05 15.29
N PHE A 348 0.63 0.52 16.36
CA PHE A 348 0.04 -0.57 17.14
C PHE A 348 -0.26 -0.09 18.57
N PRO A 349 -1.41 0.57 18.81
CA PRO A 349 -1.69 1.23 20.09
C PRO A 349 -1.73 0.25 21.28
N HIS A 350 -2.07 -1.02 21.05
CA HIS A 350 -2.09 -2.05 22.11
C HIS A 350 -0.70 -2.35 22.69
N LEU A 351 0.39 -2.01 21.98
CA LEU A 351 1.76 -2.15 22.48
C LEU A 351 2.11 -1.13 23.56
N ARG A 352 1.43 0.03 23.60
CA ARG A 352 1.66 1.09 24.59
C ARG A 352 0.88 0.90 25.89
N ALA A 353 -0.06 -0.04 25.91
CA ALA A 353 -0.91 -0.34 27.06
C ALA A 353 -0.26 -1.34 28.05
N ARG A 354 1.02 -1.67 27.88
CA ARG A 354 1.76 -2.68 28.62
C ARG A 354 2.75 -2.09 29.61
#